data_AF-A0A7C2A3M0-F1
#
_entry.id   AF-A0A7C2A3M0-F1
#
_cell.length_a   1.000
_cell.length_b   1.000
_cell.length_c   1.000
_cell.angle_alpha   90.00
_cell.angle_beta   90.00
_cell.angle_gamma   90.00
#
_symmetry.space_group_name_H-M   'P 1'
#
loop_
_entity.id
_entity.type
_entity.pdbx_description
1 polymer ?
#
loop_
_entity_poly.entity_id
_entity_poly.type
_entity_poly.pdbx_seq_one_letter_code
_entity_poly.pdbx_strand_id
1 'polypeptide(L)'
;MISDKIGETTVNSYAFSEWEDGAELALQFAINALKSYNARFGTYPYTEFDIVSTSMRARGMEYPGVVAISQELYDTNAVVSGLPSRVMLESVIAHETAHQWFYNAVGNDQIDEPWLDEAVVQYDTGLYYIDTYGEASAQKYRSSWSSLWDRIDRADIPIGLPSKAYDDEYTPIIYGRGPLFIAALAEEMGQETFDEFLRDYYESYKWDIGTSDAFRQLAEYHCQCDLTSLFEEWVYEK
;
A
#
# COMPACT_ATOMS: atom_id res chain seq x y z
N MET A 1 -16.98 -19.34 -0.96
CA MET A 1 -15.64 -19.27 -1.58
C MET A 1 -15.85 -19.17 -3.07
N ILE A 2 -15.24 -18.17 -3.68
CA ILE A 2 -15.21 -17.96 -5.13
C ILE A 2 -13.74 -17.86 -5.52
N SER A 3 -13.36 -18.42 -6.67
CA SER A 3 -11.96 -18.51 -7.09
C SER A 3 -11.80 -18.17 -8.56
N ASP A 4 -10.64 -17.60 -8.91
CA ASP A 4 -10.19 -17.41 -10.29
C ASP A 4 -8.66 -17.59 -10.35
N LYS A 5 -8.04 -17.38 -11.51
CA LYS A 5 -6.62 -17.59 -11.72
C LYS A 5 -5.97 -16.46 -12.52
N ILE A 6 -4.79 -16.04 -12.09
CA ILE A 6 -3.90 -15.13 -12.81
C ILE A 6 -2.53 -15.79 -12.97
N GLY A 7 -2.13 -16.07 -14.22
CA GLY A 7 -0.89 -16.79 -14.48
C GLY A 7 -0.89 -18.16 -13.80
N GLU A 8 0.05 -18.39 -12.88
CA GLU A 8 0.12 -19.62 -12.08
C GLU A 8 -0.60 -19.51 -10.72
N THR A 9 -0.99 -18.30 -10.31
CA THR A 9 -1.57 -18.01 -9.00
C THR A 9 -3.08 -18.21 -9.00
N THR A 10 -3.57 -19.13 -8.18
CA THR A 10 -4.99 -19.23 -7.82
C THR A 10 -5.33 -18.13 -6.82
N VAL A 11 -6.40 -17.39 -7.07
CA VAL A 11 -6.90 -16.34 -6.18
C VAL A 11 -8.24 -16.76 -5.62
N ASN A 12 -8.39 -16.75 -4.31
CA ASN A 12 -9.61 -17.18 -3.63
C ASN A 12 -10.20 -16.06 -2.77
N SER A 13 -11.52 -15.91 -2.77
CA SER A 13 -12.25 -15.01 -1.89
C SER A 13 -13.16 -15.81 -0.97
N TYR A 14 -12.89 -15.72 0.33
CA TYR A 14 -13.61 -16.39 1.41
C TYR A 14 -14.48 -15.38 2.16
N ALA A 15 -15.80 -15.55 2.10
CA ALA A 15 -16.75 -14.80 2.90
C ALA A 15 -17.93 -15.70 3.30
N PHE A 16 -18.73 -15.22 4.26
CA PHE A 16 -20.03 -15.85 4.57
C PHE A 16 -20.99 -15.75 3.38
N SER A 17 -21.96 -16.65 3.33
CA SER A 17 -22.91 -16.73 2.21
C SER A 17 -23.75 -15.46 2.03
N GLU A 18 -24.05 -14.71 3.10
CA GLU A 18 -24.74 -13.42 2.99
C GLU A 18 -23.91 -12.33 2.30
N TRP A 19 -22.60 -12.54 2.14
CA TRP A 19 -21.65 -11.58 1.58
C TRP A 19 -21.16 -11.98 0.18
N GLU A 20 -21.97 -12.73 -0.58
CA GLU A 20 -21.61 -13.22 -1.92
C GLU A 20 -21.18 -12.10 -2.88
N ASP A 21 -21.97 -11.03 -2.99
CA ASP A 21 -21.63 -9.87 -3.84
C ASP A 21 -20.31 -9.20 -3.44
N GLY A 22 -20.07 -9.08 -2.12
CA GLY A 22 -18.81 -8.53 -1.60
C GLY A 22 -17.62 -9.45 -1.90
N ALA A 23 -17.83 -10.77 -1.86
CA ALA A 23 -16.81 -11.76 -2.18
C ALA A 23 -16.41 -11.74 -3.66
N GLU A 24 -17.38 -11.56 -4.56
CA GLU A 24 -17.13 -11.38 -6.01
C GLU A 24 -16.31 -10.12 -6.29
N LEU A 25 -16.69 -8.99 -5.68
CA LEU A 25 -15.94 -7.75 -5.79
C LEU A 25 -14.51 -7.89 -5.22
N ALA A 26 -14.38 -8.52 -4.05
CA ALA A 26 -13.08 -8.73 -3.43
C ALA A 26 -12.13 -9.54 -4.31
N LEU A 27 -12.63 -10.62 -4.92
CA LEU A 27 -11.88 -11.43 -5.88
C LEU A 27 -11.44 -10.59 -7.09
N GLN A 28 -12.36 -9.81 -7.64
CA GLN A 28 -12.07 -8.97 -8.81
C GLN A 28 -11.03 -7.88 -8.52
N PHE A 29 -11.12 -7.22 -7.37
CA PHE A 29 -10.15 -6.19 -6.95
C PHE A 29 -8.77 -6.79 -6.72
N ALA A 30 -8.68 -7.93 -6.04
CA ALA A 30 -7.40 -8.62 -5.83
C ALA A 30 -6.74 -9.03 -7.15
N ILE A 31 -7.50 -9.55 -8.12
CA ILE A 31 -6.98 -9.89 -9.44
C ILE A 31 -6.47 -8.65 -10.18
N ASN A 32 -7.16 -7.52 -10.10
CA ASN A 32 -6.73 -6.28 -10.72
C ASN A 32 -5.46 -5.74 -10.06
N ALA A 33 -5.39 -5.77 -8.73
CA ALA A 33 -4.22 -5.38 -7.96
C ALA A 33 -3.01 -6.25 -8.31
N LEU A 34 -3.16 -7.58 -8.31
CA LEU A 34 -2.11 -8.50 -8.74
C LEU A 34 -1.64 -8.22 -10.18
N LYS A 35 -2.54 -7.93 -11.13
CA LYS A 35 -2.16 -7.56 -12.50
C LYS A 35 -1.30 -6.29 -12.53
N SER A 36 -1.71 -5.26 -11.80
CA SER A 36 -1.00 -3.98 -11.72
C SER A 36 0.40 -4.18 -11.12
N TYR A 37 0.49 -4.79 -9.94
CA TYR A 37 1.75 -4.95 -9.22
C TYR A 37 2.70 -5.95 -9.88
N ASN A 38 2.19 -7.01 -10.52
CA ASN A 38 2.99 -7.90 -11.36
C ASN A 38 3.69 -7.14 -12.49
N ALA A 39 3.00 -6.19 -13.12
CA ALA A 39 3.55 -5.41 -14.23
C ALA A 39 4.54 -4.34 -13.76
N ARG A 40 4.34 -3.77 -12.57
CA ARG A 40 5.20 -2.72 -12.01
C ARG A 40 6.49 -3.29 -11.42
N PHE A 41 6.35 -4.18 -10.44
CA PHE A 41 7.44 -4.58 -9.55
C PHE A 41 8.03 -5.94 -9.91
N GLY A 42 7.20 -6.89 -10.34
CA GLY A 42 7.62 -8.24 -10.72
C GLY A 42 6.58 -9.27 -10.31
N THR A 43 6.68 -10.50 -10.82
CA THR A 43 5.64 -11.52 -10.58
C THR A 43 5.50 -11.87 -9.09
N TYR A 44 4.26 -11.91 -8.61
CA TYR A 44 3.88 -12.40 -7.30
C TYR A 44 4.47 -13.79 -7.06
N PRO A 45 5.20 -14.01 -5.95
CA PRO A 45 6.09 -15.16 -5.82
C PRO A 45 5.38 -16.48 -5.45
N TYR A 46 4.08 -16.47 -5.15
CA TYR A 46 3.34 -17.65 -4.71
C TYR A 46 2.28 -18.11 -5.72
N THR A 47 1.89 -19.38 -5.63
CA THR A 47 0.87 -19.99 -6.50
C THR A 47 -0.55 -19.88 -5.94
N GLU A 48 -0.73 -19.25 -4.79
CA GLU A 48 -2.03 -19.03 -4.14
C GLU A 48 -2.04 -17.65 -3.45
N PHE A 49 -3.20 -16.98 -3.52
CA PHE A 49 -3.47 -15.72 -2.82
C PHE A 49 -4.92 -15.70 -2.33
N ASP A 50 -5.09 -15.57 -1.02
CA ASP A 50 -6.40 -15.66 -0.38
C ASP A 50 -6.84 -14.31 0.18
N ILE A 51 -8.09 -13.96 -0.07
CA ILE A 51 -8.77 -12.82 0.53
C ILE A 51 -9.82 -13.38 1.49
N VAL A 52 -9.69 -13.08 2.78
CA VAL A 52 -10.55 -13.67 3.82
C VAL A 52 -11.30 -12.59 4.57
N SER A 53 -12.63 -12.67 4.53
CA SER A 53 -13.52 -11.80 5.29
C SER A 53 -13.50 -12.18 6.78
N THR A 54 -13.10 -11.26 7.66
CA THR A 54 -12.97 -11.53 9.10
C THR A 54 -13.66 -10.47 9.97
N SER A 55 -14.03 -10.86 11.18
CA SER A 55 -14.57 -9.96 12.20
C SER A 55 -13.42 -9.28 12.94
N MET A 56 -12.78 -8.31 12.31
CA MET A 56 -11.66 -7.56 12.87
C MET A 56 -12.00 -6.08 13.09
N ARG A 57 -11.19 -5.40 13.91
CA ARG A 57 -11.30 -3.94 14.13
C ARG A 57 -10.52 -3.14 13.09
N ALA A 58 -9.37 -3.66 12.66
CA ALA A 58 -8.65 -3.12 11.52
C ALA A 58 -9.49 -3.32 10.24
N ARG A 59 -9.20 -2.57 9.18
CA ARG A 59 -9.92 -2.71 7.90
C ARG A 59 -9.33 -3.83 7.05
N GLY A 60 -8.01 -3.96 7.09
CA GLY A 60 -7.24 -4.96 6.40
C GLY A 60 -6.06 -5.42 7.27
N MET A 61 -5.43 -6.51 6.85
CA MET A 61 -4.22 -7.07 7.43
C MET A 61 -3.57 -7.98 6.38
N GLU A 62 -2.26 -7.87 6.25
CA GLU A 62 -1.52 -8.15 5.02
C GLU A 62 -0.77 -9.48 4.98
N TYR A 63 -1.14 -10.45 5.84
CA TYR A 63 -0.36 -11.68 6.05
C TYR A 63 0.11 -12.35 4.74
N PRO A 64 1.32 -12.96 4.72
CA PRO A 64 1.86 -13.56 3.52
C PRO A 64 0.91 -14.55 2.84
N GLY A 65 0.46 -14.20 1.64
CA GLY A 65 -0.45 -15.01 0.82
C GLY A 65 -1.91 -15.05 1.28
N VAL A 66 -2.25 -14.41 2.40
CA VAL A 66 -3.61 -14.38 2.94
C VAL A 66 -3.92 -12.99 3.51
N VAL A 67 -4.63 -12.16 2.76
CA VAL A 67 -5.06 -10.85 3.25
C VAL A 67 -6.42 -10.97 3.94
N ALA A 68 -6.51 -10.44 5.15
CA ALA A 68 -7.73 -10.49 5.94
C ALA A 68 -8.44 -9.13 5.88
N ILE A 69 -9.71 -9.11 5.51
CA ILE A 69 -10.48 -7.89 5.24
C ILE A 69 -11.68 -7.83 6.18
N SER A 70 -11.98 -6.65 6.74
CA SER A 70 -13.11 -6.46 7.64
C SER A 70 -14.45 -6.78 6.96
N GLN A 71 -15.27 -7.60 7.63
CA GLN A 71 -16.61 -7.98 7.16
C GLN A 71 -17.53 -6.80 6.85
N GLU A 72 -17.37 -5.65 7.52
CA GLU A 72 -18.21 -4.48 7.27
C GLU A 72 -18.06 -3.94 5.83
N LEU A 73 -16.93 -4.21 5.19
CA LEU A 73 -16.66 -3.76 3.82
C LEU A 73 -17.34 -4.63 2.77
N TYR A 74 -17.81 -5.83 3.14
CA TYR A 74 -18.47 -6.77 2.24
C TYR A 74 -19.97 -6.48 2.04
N ASP A 75 -20.58 -5.64 2.89
CA ASP A 75 -21.93 -5.12 2.64
C ASP A 75 -21.87 -4.08 1.53
N THR A 76 -22.15 -4.46 0.29
CA THR A 76 -22.03 -3.60 -0.91
C THR A 76 -22.97 -2.39 -0.92
N ASN A 77 -23.94 -2.34 0.00
CA ASN A 77 -24.88 -1.22 0.16
C ASN A 77 -24.53 -0.30 1.34
N ALA A 78 -23.58 -0.69 2.19
CA ALA A 78 -23.19 0.08 3.35
C ALA A 78 -22.41 1.35 2.98
N VAL A 79 -22.36 2.27 3.94
CA VAL A 79 -21.48 3.44 3.92
C VAL A 79 -20.54 3.32 5.11
N VAL A 80 -19.24 3.28 4.83
CA VAL A 80 -18.19 3.15 5.84
C VAL A 80 -17.30 4.39 5.76
N SER A 81 -17.17 5.11 6.88
CA SER A 81 -16.44 6.39 6.94
C SER A 81 -16.89 7.42 5.90
N GLY A 82 -18.20 7.47 5.61
CA GLY A 82 -18.78 8.44 4.68
C GLY A 82 -18.61 8.09 3.20
N LEU A 83 -18.01 6.94 2.88
CA LEU A 83 -17.84 6.44 1.51
C LEU A 83 -18.64 5.15 1.30
N PRO A 84 -19.13 4.87 0.08
CA PRO A 84 -19.70 3.56 -0.24
C PRO A 84 -18.70 2.46 0.10
N SER A 85 -19.15 1.41 0.81
CA SER A 85 -18.31 0.30 1.25
C SER A 85 -17.47 -0.31 0.13
N ARG A 86 -18.03 -0.46 -1.08
CA ARG A 86 -17.31 -0.97 -2.26
C ARG A 86 -16.05 -0.17 -2.63
N VAL A 87 -16.05 1.15 -2.39
CA VAL A 87 -14.88 2.01 -2.65
C VAL A 87 -13.80 1.73 -1.60
N MET A 88 -14.20 1.58 -0.34
CA MET A 88 -13.30 1.20 0.75
C MET A 88 -12.78 -0.22 0.61
N LEU A 89 -13.63 -1.17 0.20
CA LEU A 89 -13.28 -2.56 -0.05
C LEU A 89 -12.18 -2.65 -1.10
N GLU A 90 -12.37 -1.93 -2.22
CA GLU A 90 -11.37 -1.88 -3.28
C GLU A 90 -10.05 -1.29 -2.81
N SER A 91 -10.07 -0.11 -2.17
CA SER A 91 -8.84 0.55 -1.74
C SER A 91 -8.07 -0.29 -0.73
N VAL A 92 -8.77 -0.93 0.21
CA VAL A 92 -8.15 -1.79 1.22
C VAL A 92 -7.58 -3.04 0.55
N ILE A 93 -8.31 -3.72 -0.35
CA ILE A 93 -7.78 -4.91 -1.03
C ILE A 93 -6.55 -4.57 -1.88
N ALA A 94 -6.56 -3.44 -2.59
CA ALA A 94 -5.39 -2.99 -3.34
C ALA A 94 -4.18 -2.77 -2.41
N HIS A 95 -4.39 -2.06 -1.28
CA HIS A 95 -3.36 -1.83 -0.25
C HIS A 95 -2.80 -3.14 0.31
N GLU A 96 -3.65 -4.03 0.84
CA GLU A 96 -3.21 -5.32 1.40
C GLU A 96 -2.52 -6.22 0.35
N THR A 97 -2.89 -6.09 -0.93
CA THR A 97 -2.25 -6.84 -2.02
C THR A 97 -0.87 -6.26 -2.36
N ALA A 98 -0.66 -4.95 -2.29
CA ALA A 98 0.67 -4.35 -2.52
C ALA A 98 1.68 -4.74 -1.44
N HIS A 99 1.23 -4.96 -0.20
CA HIS A 99 2.08 -5.51 0.87
C HIS A 99 2.72 -6.87 0.54
N GLN A 100 2.20 -7.59 -0.46
CA GLN A 100 2.83 -8.82 -0.91
C GLN A 100 4.20 -8.60 -1.57
N TRP A 101 4.48 -7.38 -2.06
CA TRP A 101 5.80 -6.96 -2.52
C TRP A 101 6.57 -6.24 -1.42
N PHE A 102 5.94 -5.28 -0.73
CA PHE A 102 6.57 -4.44 0.30
C PHE A 102 5.95 -4.72 1.68
N TYR A 103 6.63 -5.60 2.42
CA TYR A 103 6.35 -6.20 3.74
C TYR A 103 6.65 -7.70 3.65
N ASN A 104 6.00 -8.40 2.73
CA ASN A 104 6.11 -9.86 2.63
C ASN A 104 7.39 -10.29 1.91
N ALA A 105 7.55 -9.88 0.66
CA ALA A 105 8.72 -10.25 -0.13
C ALA A 105 9.94 -9.41 0.24
N VAL A 106 9.79 -8.08 0.34
CA VAL A 106 10.78 -7.19 0.96
C VAL A 106 10.30 -6.88 2.38
N GLY A 107 10.93 -7.45 3.40
CA GLY A 107 10.58 -7.15 4.79
C GLY A 107 11.09 -5.79 5.23
N ASN A 108 10.54 -5.29 6.34
CA ASN A 108 11.02 -4.10 7.06
C ASN A 108 10.87 -4.31 8.57
N ASP A 109 11.49 -3.41 9.36
CA ASP A 109 11.17 -3.31 10.78
C ASP A 109 9.88 -2.51 10.95
N GLN A 110 8.73 -3.19 10.98
CA GLN A 110 7.42 -2.54 11.10
C GLN A 110 7.23 -1.78 12.42
N ILE A 111 8.07 -2.04 13.44
CA ILE A 111 7.97 -1.37 14.73
C ILE A 111 8.74 -0.06 14.70
N ASP A 112 9.98 -0.09 14.21
CA ASP A 112 10.88 1.06 14.26
C ASP A 112 10.89 1.88 12.95
N GLU A 113 10.55 1.29 11.80
CA GLU A 113 10.48 1.92 10.47
C GLU A 113 9.13 1.65 9.75
N PRO A 114 7.97 1.97 10.35
CA PRO A 114 6.64 1.63 9.83
C PRO A 114 6.25 2.32 8.52
N TRP A 115 7.00 3.31 8.06
CA TRP A 115 6.68 4.00 6.80
C TRP A 115 7.11 3.18 5.57
N LEU A 116 8.10 2.30 5.70
CA LEU A 116 8.70 1.61 4.56
C LEU A 116 7.73 0.66 3.86
N ASP A 117 6.87 -0.01 4.61
CA ASP A 117 5.77 -0.78 4.07
C ASP A 117 4.54 0.12 3.88
N GLU A 118 4.06 0.78 4.94
CA GLU A 118 2.74 1.43 4.89
C GLU A 118 2.67 2.65 3.96
N ALA A 119 3.67 3.54 3.98
CA ALA A 119 3.64 4.74 3.15
C ALA A 119 3.93 4.41 1.68
N VAL A 120 4.82 3.45 1.41
CA VAL A 120 5.13 2.95 0.07
C VAL A 120 3.89 2.26 -0.52
N VAL A 121 3.28 1.34 0.22
CA VAL A 121 2.07 0.63 -0.23
C VAL A 121 0.89 1.59 -0.41
N GLN A 122 0.77 2.61 0.44
CA GLN A 122 -0.25 3.65 0.27
C GLN A 122 -0.05 4.43 -1.04
N TYR A 123 1.20 4.73 -1.42
CA TYR A 123 1.53 5.32 -2.73
C TYR A 123 1.23 4.35 -3.89
N ASP A 124 1.59 3.08 -3.75
CA ASP A 124 1.33 2.04 -4.74
C ASP A 124 -0.15 1.76 -4.96
N THR A 125 -0.98 1.93 -3.93
CA THR A 125 -2.44 1.92 -4.08
C THR A 125 -2.90 3.04 -5.02
N GLY A 126 -2.25 4.21 -4.94
CA GLY A 126 -2.46 5.28 -5.92
C GLY A 126 -2.06 4.87 -7.34
N LEU A 127 -0.93 4.16 -7.50
CA LEU A 127 -0.48 3.61 -8.78
C LEU A 127 -1.44 2.56 -9.36
N TYR A 128 -2.05 1.73 -8.51
CA TYR A 128 -3.10 0.78 -8.89
C TYR A 128 -4.32 1.50 -9.51
N TYR A 129 -4.75 2.62 -8.90
CA TYR A 129 -5.85 3.41 -9.44
C TYR A 129 -5.51 4.04 -10.80
N ILE A 130 -4.25 4.41 -11.03
CA ILE A 130 -3.79 4.85 -12.37
C ILE A 130 -3.95 3.73 -13.38
N ASP A 131 -3.44 2.54 -13.08
CA ASP A 131 -3.46 1.42 -14.04
C ASP A 131 -4.88 0.94 -14.35
N THR A 132 -5.75 0.96 -13.34
CA THR A 132 -7.10 0.39 -13.46
C THR A 132 -8.10 1.40 -14.02
N TYR A 133 -7.98 2.67 -13.66
CA TYR A 133 -9.00 3.69 -13.93
C TYR A 133 -8.47 5.01 -14.49
N GLY A 134 -7.15 5.16 -14.61
CA GLY A 134 -6.50 6.37 -15.09
C GLY A 134 -6.32 7.46 -14.03
N GLU A 135 -5.56 8.48 -14.42
CA GLU A 135 -5.05 9.54 -13.54
C GLU A 135 -6.15 10.28 -12.75
N ALA A 136 -7.31 10.54 -13.36
CA ALA A 136 -8.38 11.28 -12.69
C ALA A 136 -8.98 10.53 -11.48
N SER A 137 -8.99 9.19 -11.51
CA SER A 137 -9.41 8.37 -10.37
C SER A 137 -8.32 8.30 -9.31
N ALA A 138 -7.06 8.15 -9.73
CA ALA A 138 -5.93 8.19 -8.82
C ALA A 138 -5.84 9.52 -8.06
N GLN A 139 -6.08 10.66 -8.71
CA GLN A 139 -6.12 11.96 -8.04
C GLN A 139 -7.19 12.05 -6.94
N LYS A 140 -8.35 11.41 -7.12
CA LYS A 140 -9.37 11.34 -6.07
C LYS A 140 -8.89 10.51 -4.89
N TYR A 141 -8.25 9.37 -5.16
CA TYR A 141 -7.65 8.56 -4.09
C TYR A 141 -6.55 9.33 -3.35
N ARG A 142 -5.61 9.93 -4.07
CA ARG A 142 -4.50 10.74 -3.54
C ARG A 142 -4.97 11.94 -2.73
N SER A 143 -6.14 12.52 -3.04
CA SER A 143 -6.72 13.61 -2.25
C SER A 143 -7.05 13.19 -0.81
N SER A 144 -7.23 11.89 -0.55
CA SER A 144 -7.43 11.35 0.79
C SER A 144 -6.17 11.46 1.66
N TRP A 145 -4.97 11.44 1.08
CA TRP A 145 -3.71 11.55 1.82
C TRP A 145 -3.58 12.92 2.50
N SER A 146 -3.77 13.98 1.72
CA SER A 146 -3.82 15.34 2.26
C SER A 146 -4.97 15.52 3.25
N SER A 147 -6.14 14.93 2.96
CA SER A 147 -7.29 14.99 3.87
C SER A 147 -7.06 14.27 5.20
N LEU A 148 -6.20 13.25 5.23
CA LEU A 148 -5.77 12.56 6.45
C LEU A 148 -4.83 13.45 7.26
N TRP A 149 -3.81 14.02 6.60
CA TRP A 149 -2.84 14.90 7.25
C TRP A 149 -3.47 16.20 7.78
N ASP A 150 -4.48 16.73 7.08
CA ASP A 150 -5.27 17.89 7.50
C ASP A 150 -6.00 17.66 8.84
N ARG A 151 -6.23 16.40 9.27
CA ARG A 151 -6.91 16.10 10.56
C ARG A 151 -6.09 16.48 11.79
N ILE A 152 -4.79 16.64 11.61
CA ILE A 152 -3.85 17.05 12.66
C ILE A 152 -3.19 18.39 12.30
N ASP A 153 -3.93 19.26 11.59
CA ASP A 153 -3.47 20.58 11.16
C ASP A 153 -2.14 20.55 10.39
N ARG A 154 -1.91 19.47 9.63
CA ARG A 154 -0.65 19.18 8.95
C ARG A 154 0.58 19.25 9.87
N ALA A 155 0.47 18.68 11.07
CA ALA A 155 1.60 18.61 11.98
C ALA A 155 2.82 18.00 11.28
N ASP A 156 3.96 18.67 11.48
CA ASP A 156 5.22 18.35 10.83
C ASP A 156 5.99 17.29 11.64
N ILE A 157 5.40 16.10 11.69
CA ILE A 157 5.94 14.93 12.41
C ILE A 157 6.65 14.04 11.39
N PRO A 158 7.92 13.67 11.63
CA PRO A 158 8.67 12.76 10.75
C PRO A 158 7.95 11.43 10.56
N ILE A 159 8.06 10.83 9.36
CA ILE A 159 7.43 9.53 9.05
C ILE A 159 8.29 8.34 9.50
N GLY A 160 9.58 8.55 9.76
CA GLY A 160 10.55 7.53 10.16
C GLY A 160 10.71 7.33 11.66
N LEU A 161 9.76 7.79 12.48
CA LEU A 161 9.77 7.46 13.92
C LEU A 161 9.23 6.04 14.15
N PRO A 162 9.64 5.37 15.25
CA PRO A 162 9.02 4.13 15.69
C PRO A 162 7.51 4.29 15.91
N SER A 163 6.75 3.25 15.59
CA SER A 163 5.28 3.18 15.73
C SER A 163 4.75 3.70 17.08
N LYS A 164 5.44 3.37 18.18
CA LYS A 164 5.09 3.81 19.56
C LYS A 164 5.31 5.29 19.85
N ALA A 165 6.00 6.01 18.97
CA ALA A 165 6.26 7.45 19.10
C ALA A 165 5.11 8.29 18.54
N TYR A 166 4.18 7.67 17.81
CA TYR A 166 2.93 8.27 17.41
C TYR A 166 1.82 7.86 18.39
N ASP A 167 0.97 8.81 18.77
CA ASP A 167 -0.26 8.51 19.49
C ASP A 167 -1.40 8.40 18.45
N ASP A 168 -2.33 9.36 18.45
CA ASP A 168 -3.43 9.43 17.48
C ASP A 168 -2.95 9.91 16.08
N GLU A 169 -1.69 10.34 15.97
CA GLU A 169 -1.09 10.86 14.74
C GLU A 169 -0.60 9.77 13.78
N TYR A 170 -0.52 8.50 14.21
CA TYR A 170 0.02 7.41 13.39
C TYR A 170 -0.64 7.36 12.01
N THR A 171 -1.98 7.28 11.97
CA THR A 171 -2.70 7.18 10.69
C THR A 171 -2.55 8.44 9.81
N PRO A 172 -2.79 9.67 10.32
CA PRO A 172 -2.55 10.89 9.56
C PRO A 172 -1.12 11.06 9.03
N ILE A 173 -0.10 10.61 9.78
CA ILE A 173 1.29 10.75 9.38
C ILE A 173 1.70 9.65 8.40
N ILE A 174 1.53 8.38 8.74
CA ILE A 174 1.99 7.26 7.92
C ILE A 174 1.20 7.15 6.61
N TYR A 175 -0.14 7.24 6.65
CA TYR A 175 -0.99 7.09 5.45
C TYR A 175 -1.41 8.41 4.81
N GLY A 176 -1.11 9.54 5.45
CA GLY A 176 -1.38 10.89 4.94
C GLY A 176 -0.11 11.59 4.46
N ARG A 177 0.78 11.95 5.39
CA ARG A 177 2.07 12.61 5.07
C ARG A 177 3.05 11.67 4.35
N GLY A 178 3.10 10.39 4.73
CA GLY A 178 3.97 9.36 4.15
C GLY A 178 3.89 9.21 2.63
N PRO A 179 2.73 8.90 2.03
CA PRO A 179 2.63 8.77 0.57
C PRO A 179 2.88 10.09 -0.18
N LEU A 180 2.75 11.26 0.48
CA LEU A 180 3.16 12.53 -0.10
C LEU A 180 4.68 12.66 -0.18
N PHE A 181 5.42 12.15 0.80
CA PHE A 181 6.88 12.02 0.71
C PHE A 181 7.27 11.10 -0.46
N ILE A 182 6.63 9.93 -0.60
CA ILE A 182 6.93 9.02 -1.72
C ILE A 182 6.65 9.70 -3.07
N ALA A 183 5.57 10.47 -3.16
CA ALA A 183 5.26 11.25 -4.35
C ALA A 183 6.29 12.36 -4.63
N ALA A 184 6.76 13.07 -3.60
CA ALA A 184 7.81 14.07 -3.73
C ALA A 184 9.15 13.44 -4.16
N LEU A 185 9.47 12.26 -3.63
CA LEU A 185 10.63 11.47 -4.05
C LEU A 185 10.53 11.08 -5.54
N ALA A 186 9.35 10.60 -5.97
CA ALA A 186 9.11 10.29 -7.38
C ALA A 186 9.22 11.51 -8.30
N GLU A 187 8.81 12.70 -7.83
CA GLU A 187 8.96 13.95 -8.56
C GLU A 187 10.44 14.37 -8.68
N GLU A 188 11.20 14.31 -7.60
CA GLU A 188 12.63 14.66 -7.56
C GLU A 188 13.47 13.72 -8.45
N MET A 189 13.19 12.41 -8.41
CA MET A 189 13.88 11.42 -9.24
C MET A 189 13.43 11.44 -10.70
N GLY A 190 12.20 11.91 -10.96
CA GLY A 190 11.48 11.66 -12.21
C GLY A 190 10.81 10.28 -12.23
N GLN A 191 9.58 10.22 -12.73
CA GLN A 191 8.73 9.03 -12.62
C GLN A 191 9.35 7.75 -13.21
N GLU A 192 10.00 7.82 -14.38
CA GLU A 192 10.60 6.65 -15.02
C GLU A 192 11.74 6.06 -14.16
N THR A 193 12.62 6.92 -13.65
CA THR A 193 13.70 6.51 -12.74
C THR A 193 13.17 6.01 -11.40
N PHE A 194 12.10 6.60 -10.88
CA PHE A 194 11.46 6.13 -9.66
C PHE A 194 10.81 4.74 -9.84
N ASP A 195 10.15 4.50 -10.97
CA ASP A 195 9.55 3.20 -11.29
C ASP A 195 10.64 2.11 -11.44
N GLU A 196 11.77 2.43 -12.07
CA GLU A 196 12.93 1.55 -12.16
C GLU A 196 13.53 1.26 -10.76
N PHE A 197 13.65 2.30 -9.93
CA PHE A 197 14.10 2.18 -8.55
C PHE A 197 13.22 1.24 -7.73
N LEU A 198 11.89 1.39 -7.75
CA LEU A 198 11.00 0.52 -6.96
C LEU A 198 11.08 -0.94 -7.41
N ARG A 199 11.20 -1.18 -8.72
CA ARG A 199 11.43 -2.53 -9.25
C ARG A 199 12.75 -3.12 -8.76
N ASP A 200 13.82 -2.34 -8.81
CA ASP A 200 15.14 -2.78 -8.36
C ASP A 200 15.20 -2.95 -6.84
N TYR A 201 14.45 -2.15 -6.07
CA TYR A 201 14.29 -2.32 -4.63
C TYR A 201 13.63 -3.65 -4.32
N TYR A 202 12.53 -3.99 -5.01
CA TYR A 202 11.90 -5.30 -4.88
C TYR A 202 12.88 -6.43 -5.24
N GLU A 203 13.53 -6.39 -6.40
CA GLU A 203 14.41 -7.48 -6.84
C GLU A 203 15.66 -7.64 -5.96
N SER A 204 16.24 -6.53 -5.49
CA SER A 204 17.47 -6.52 -4.67
C SER A 204 17.24 -7.02 -3.24
N TYR A 205 16.08 -6.71 -2.66
CA TYR A 205 15.74 -7.05 -1.27
C TYR A 205 14.70 -8.17 -1.16
N LYS A 206 14.37 -8.84 -2.26
CA LYS A 206 13.46 -9.98 -2.25
C LYS A 206 14.01 -11.07 -1.31
N TRP A 207 13.21 -11.45 -0.32
CA TRP A 207 13.54 -12.37 0.76
C TRP A 207 14.58 -11.85 1.75
N ASP A 208 14.72 -10.54 1.85
CA ASP A 208 15.57 -9.85 2.80
C ASP A 208 14.80 -8.70 3.49
N ILE A 209 15.47 -7.98 4.39
CA ILE A 209 14.93 -6.83 5.11
C ILE A 209 15.52 -5.55 4.54
N GLY A 210 14.65 -4.69 4.00
CA GLY A 210 14.97 -3.33 3.64
C GLY A 210 15.00 -2.41 4.87
N THR A 211 15.80 -1.36 4.80
CA THR A 211 15.89 -0.29 5.83
C THR A 211 15.75 1.09 5.19
N SER A 212 15.48 2.13 5.99
CA SER A 212 15.36 3.49 5.46
C SER A 212 16.65 3.95 4.76
N ASP A 213 17.80 3.60 5.33
CA ASP A 213 19.12 3.89 4.77
C ASP A 213 19.35 3.16 3.44
N ALA A 214 18.95 1.89 3.36
CA ALA A 214 19.07 1.09 2.14
C ALA A 214 18.16 1.61 1.02
N PHE A 215 16.92 1.98 1.37
CA PHE A 215 15.95 2.57 0.45
C PHE A 215 16.47 3.90 -0.12
N ARG A 216 16.98 4.79 0.74
CA ARG A 216 17.58 6.07 0.33
C ARG A 216 18.80 5.86 -0.58
N GLN A 217 19.76 5.03 -0.16
CA GLN A 217 20.98 4.81 -0.93
C GLN A 217 20.68 4.24 -2.32
N LEU A 218 19.69 3.34 -2.41
CA LEU A 218 19.28 2.81 -3.71
C LEU A 218 18.58 3.88 -4.56
N ALA A 219 17.71 4.71 -3.97
CA ALA A 219 17.10 5.82 -4.69
C ALA A 219 18.15 6.83 -5.23
N GLU A 220 19.13 7.21 -4.39
CA GLU A 220 20.27 8.08 -4.78
C GLU A 220 21.11 7.44 -5.89
N TYR A 221 21.34 6.13 -5.82
CA TYR A 221 22.02 5.39 -6.87
C TYR A 221 21.26 5.43 -8.20
N HIS A 222 19.94 5.37 -8.21
CA HIS A 222 19.16 5.45 -9.44
C HIS A 222 19.10 6.87 -10.02
N CYS A 223 18.81 7.89 -9.19
CA CYS A 223 18.69 9.28 -9.68
C CYS A 223 20.03 9.97 -9.92
N GLN A 224 21.15 9.41 -9.43
CA GLN A 224 22.46 10.05 -9.43
C GLN A 224 22.42 11.46 -8.78
N CYS A 225 21.62 11.58 -7.72
CA CYS A 225 21.29 12.82 -7.04
C CYS A 225 21.42 12.67 -5.52
N ASP A 226 21.52 13.78 -4.78
CA ASP A 226 21.58 13.79 -3.32
C ASP A 226 20.17 13.99 -2.76
N LEU A 227 19.65 12.99 -2.06
CA LEU A 227 18.31 13.00 -1.46
C LEU A 227 18.34 13.31 0.03
N THR A 228 19.51 13.63 0.59
CA THR A 228 19.70 13.84 2.04
C THR A 228 18.73 14.88 2.59
N SER A 229 18.62 16.05 1.95
CA SER A 229 17.73 17.12 2.41
C SER A 229 16.26 16.72 2.39
N LEU A 230 15.84 15.91 1.42
CA LEU A 230 14.47 15.40 1.35
C LEU A 230 14.22 14.40 2.49
N PHE A 231 15.13 13.48 2.75
CA PHE A 231 14.95 12.54 3.87
C PHE A 231 15.02 13.23 5.24
N GLU A 232 15.87 14.24 5.42
CA GLU A 232 15.93 15.05 6.65
C GLU A 232 14.62 15.83 6.91
N GLU A 233 13.96 16.33 5.87
CA GLU A 233 12.69 17.04 6.03
C GLU A 233 11.52 16.10 6.40
N TRP A 234 11.49 14.90 5.80
CA TRP A 234 10.31 14.04 5.83
C TRP A 234 10.44 12.85 6.78
N VAL A 235 11.59 12.18 6.81
CA VAL A 235 11.77 10.86 7.43
C VAL A 235 12.40 10.95 8.81
N TYR A 236 13.45 11.75 8.98
CA TYR A 236 14.25 11.74 10.20
C TYR A 236 13.77 12.71 11.28
N GLU A 237 14.12 12.40 12.53
CA GLU A 237 13.86 13.27 13.68
C GLU A 237 14.57 14.62 13.53
N LYS A 238 13.89 15.71 13.90
CA LYS A 238 14.35 17.10 13.78
C LYS A 238 15.04 17.61 15.03
#